data_AF-A0ABD3UKN8-F1
#
_entry.id   AF-A0ABD3UKN8-F1
#
_cell.length_a   1.000
_cell.length_b   1.000
_cell.length_c   1.000
_cell.angle_alpha   90.00
_cell.angle_beta   90.00
_cell.angle_gamma   90.00
#
_symmetry.space_group_name_H-M   'P 1'
#
loop_
_entity.id
_entity.type
_entity.pdbx_description
1 polymer ?
#
loop_
_entity_poly.entity_id
_entity_poly.type
_entity_poly.pdbx_seq_one_letter_code
_entity_poly.pdbx_strand_id
1 'polypeptide(L)'
;MYLFRKKKKKNKDFDRIELLTATNVTGPASSETTANSPRPEAQTIPHLRPTEYKRSRLSRNRRTVNRPYGGVLSGGAVRERIIRAFLVEEQKIVKKVVKIQKAKEKLAAKSK
;
A
#
# COMPACT_ATOMS: atom_id res chain seq x y z
N MET A 1 53.60 -58.22 -3.18
CA MET A 1 52.90 -57.58 -4.32
C MET A 1 51.40 -57.65 -4.05
N TYR A 2 50.73 -56.49 -3.98
CA TYR A 2 49.29 -56.41 -3.69
C TYR A 2 48.48 -56.89 -4.90
N LEU A 3 47.64 -57.91 -4.73
CA LEU A 3 46.66 -58.36 -5.72
C LEU A 3 45.23 -58.03 -5.26
N PHE A 4 44.52 -57.44 -6.20
CA PHE A 4 43.32 -56.62 -6.10
C PHE A 4 42.07 -57.42 -5.71
N ARG A 5 41.36 -56.97 -4.67
CA ARG A 5 40.12 -57.58 -4.14
C ARG A 5 38.91 -57.23 -5.02
N LYS A 6 38.48 -58.11 -5.93
CA LYS A 6 37.14 -58.07 -6.53
C LYS A 6 36.13 -58.76 -5.61
N LYS A 7 35.28 -58.00 -4.92
CA LYS A 7 34.11 -58.54 -4.20
C LYS A 7 32.82 -57.94 -4.78
N LYS A 8 32.24 -58.67 -5.73
CA LYS A 8 30.88 -58.45 -6.25
C LYS A 8 29.90 -59.00 -5.21
N LYS A 9 29.07 -58.17 -4.57
CA LYS A 9 27.95 -58.64 -3.73
C LYS A 9 26.74 -57.73 -3.83
N LYS A 10 25.76 -58.25 -4.58
CA LYS A 10 24.30 -58.21 -4.45
C LYS A 10 23.61 -56.86 -4.18
N ASN A 11 22.79 -56.50 -5.17
CA ASN A 11 21.68 -55.55 -5.11
C ASN A 11 20.90 -55.67 -3.79
N LYS A 12 20.68 -54.52 -3.16
CA LYS A 12 19.54 -54.27 -2.29
C LYS A 12 18.83 -53.07 -2.89
N ASP A 13 17.77 -53.37 -3.60
CA ASP A 13 16.71 -52.43 -3.92
C ASP A 13 16.10 -51.87 -2.63
N PHE A 14 15.33 -50.79 -2.81
CA PHE A 14 14.35 -50.20 -1.92
C PHE A 14 14.76 -48.92 -1.16
N ASP A 15 13.99 -47.87 -1.50
CA ASP A 15 13.61 -46.72 -0.68
C ASP A 15 14.54 -45.51 -0.64
N ARG A 16 14.68 -44.87 -1.81
CA ARG A 16 14.88 -43.41 -1.86
C ARG A 16 13.76 -42.77 -2.69
N ILE A 17 12.54 -42.95 -2.22
CA ILE A 17 11.35 -42.24 -2.68
C ILE A 17 10.90 -41.33 -1.52
N GLU A 18 10.69 -40.05 -1.86
CA GLU A 18 10.09 -38.98 -1.06
C GLU A 18 10.90 -38.35 0.09
N LEU A 19 11.63 -37.29 -0.24
CA LEU A 19 11.64 -36.06 0.56
C LEU A 19 11.71 -34.87 -0.40
N LEU A 20 10.72 -34.79 -1.31
CA LEU A 20 10.32 -33.53 -1.91
C LEU A 20 9.47 -32.81 -0.85
N THR A 21 10.11 -32.06 0.03
CA THR A 21 9.39 -31.09 0.83
C THR A 21 8.83 -30.05 -0.14
N ALA A 22 7.51 -30.09 -0.36
CA ALA A 22 6.80 -29.05 -1.08
C ALA A 22 7.02 -27.73 -0.34
N THR A 23 8.01 -26.93 -0.77
CA THR A 23 8.03 -25.52 -0.46
C THR A 23 6.78 -24.96 -1.14
N ASN A 24 5.77 -24.64 -0.35
CA ASN A 24 4.64 -23.85 -0.82
C ASN A 24 5.21 -22.53 -1.32
N VAL A 25 5.54 -22.47 -2.61
CA VAL A 25 5.83 -21.26 -3.35
C VAL A 25 4.54 -20.44 -3.33
N THR A 26 4.41 -19.58 -2.33
CA THR A 26 3.45 -18.49 -2.37
C THR A 26 3.87 -17.59 -3.53
N GLY A 27 3.33 -17.87 -4.73
CA GLY A 27 3.61 -17.09 -5.93
C GLY A 27 3.40 -15.59 -5.68
N PRO A 28 4.21 -14.72 -6.30
CA PRO A 28 4.13 -13.29 -6.12
C PRO A 28 2.73 -12.79 -6.53
N ALA A 29 2.15 -11.92 -5.69
CA ALA A 29 1.02 -11.12 -6.14
C ALA A 29 1.51 -10.24 -7.29
N SER A 30 0.85 -10.34 -8.45
CA SER A 30 1.25 -9.81 -9.74
C SER A 30 1.69 -8.33 -9.72
N SER A 31 2.99 -8.09 -9.92
CA SER A 31 3.51 -6.95 -10.68
C SER A 31 4.87 -7.34 -11.25
N GLU A 32 4.92 -7.65 -12.54
CA GLU A 32 6.16 -7.93 -13.28
C GLU A 32 7.05 -6.68 -13.29
N THR A 33 8.24 -6.78 -12.70
CA THR A 33 9.32 -5.80 -12.91
C THR A 33 10.26 -6.35 -13.97
N THR A 34 10.13 -5.85 -15.20
CA THR A 34 11.15 -6.02 -16.24
C THR A 34 12.48 -5.48 -15.73
N ALA A 35 13.51 -6.32 -15.79
CA ALA A 35 14.87 -5.97 -15.39
C ALA A 35 15.36 -4.71 -16.13
N ASN A 36 16.00 -3.82 -15.36
CA ASN A 36 16.80 -2.64 -15.75
C ASN A 36 16.27 -1.31 -15.18
N SER A 37 16.49 -1.11 -13.87
CA SER A 37 16.85 0.15 -13.18
C SER A 37 16.26 0.16 -11.75
N PRO A 38 17.06 0.06 -10.68
CA PRO A 38 16.55 0.23 -9.34
C PRO A 38 16.37 1.73 -9.08
N ARG A 39 15.23 2.31 -9.48
CA ARG A 39 14.81 3.58 -8.89
C ARG A 39 14.47 3.31 -7.42
N PRO A 40 14.76 4.23 -6.50
CA PRO A 40 14.45 4.03 -5.10
C PRO A 40 12.92 3.91 -4.94
N GLU A 41 12.44 2.69 -4.70
CA GLU A 41 11.04 2.28 -4.43
C GLU A 41 10.48 2.88 -3.12
N ALA A 42 11.08 3.94 -2.59
CA ALA A 42 10.83 4.43 -1.24
C ALA A 42 9.45 5.10 -1.06
N GLN A 43 8.69 5.34 -2.13
CA GLN A 43 7.49 6.17 -2.09
C GLN A 43 6.18 5.44 -2.42
N THR A 44 6.24 4.20 -2.92
CA THR A 44 5.06 3.41 -3.28
C THR A 44 4.86 2.28 -2.26
N ILE A 45 3.63 2.08 -1.80
CA ILE A 45 3.28 0.98 -0.90
C ILE A 45 3.34 -0.32 -1.73
N PRO A 46 4.10 -1.34 -1.31
CA PRO A 46 4.34 -2.55 -2.12
C PRO A 46 3.11 -3.45 -2.15
N HIS A 47 2.69 -3.93 -3.31
CA HIS A 47 1.52 -4.80 -3.42
C HIS A 47 1.83 -6.24 -2.96
N LEU A 48 1.47 -6.56 -1.72
CA LEU A 48 1.85 -7.82 -1.06
C LEU A 48 0.63 -8.56 -0.50
N ARG A 49 0.81 -9.83 -0.11
CA ARG A 49 -0.25 -10.57 0.58
C ARG A 49 -0.54 -9.93 1.95
N PRO A 50 -1.78 -9.98 2.47
CA PRO A 50 -2.11 -9.40 3.77
C PRO A 50 -1.22 -9.91 4.93
N THR A 51 -0.72 -11.14 4.84
CA THR A 51 0.19 -11.74 5.84
C THR A 51 1.60 -11.16 5.80
N GLU A 52 2.00 -10.55 4.70
CA GLU A 52 3.32 -9.94 4.52
C GLU A 52 3.35 -8.51 5.03
N TYR A 53 2.22 -7.79 4.96
CA TYR A 53 2.02 -6.48 5.58
C TYR A 53 2.07 -6.46 7.12
N LYS A 54 2.20 -7.63 7.76
CA LYS A 54 2.35 -7.75 9.22
C LYS A 54 3.55 -6.95 9.72
N ARG A 55 3.40 -6.33 10.89
CA ARG A 55 4.39 -5.44 11.50
C ARG A 55 5.74 -6.10 11.77
N SER A 56 5.77 -7.43 11.93
CA SER A 56 7.00 -8.22 12.10
C SER A 56 7.83 -8.36 10.83
N ARG A 57 7.23 -8.16 9.65
CA ARG A 57 7.89 -8.37 8.34
C ARG A 57 8.14 -7.07 7.59
N LEU A 58 7.28 -6.06 7.79
CA LEU A 58 7.40 -4.76 7.15
C LEU A 58 7.35 -3.61 8.15
N SER A 59 8.33 -2.73 8.05
CA SER A 59 8.40 -1.47 8.78
C SER A 59 7.26 -0.52 8.40
N ARG A 60 6.98 0.48 9.23
CA ARG A 60 5.86 1.42 9.02
C ARG A 60 6.05 2.27 7.75
N ASN A 61 7.25 2.79 7.51
CA ASN A 61 7.55 3.63 6.35
C ASN A 61 7.24 2.96 5.01
N ARG A 62 7.38 1.63 4.92
CA ARG A 62 7.07 0.87 3.70
C ARG A 62 5.58 0.58 3.54
N ARG A 63 4.76 0.72 4.59
CA ARG A 63 3.33 0.38 4.57
C ARG A 63 2.41 1.59 4.48
N THR A 64 2.93 2.79 4.73
CA THR A 64 2.12 4.01 4.84
C THR A 64 2.86 5.18 4.24
N VAL A 65 2.13 6.13 3.65
CA VAL A 65 2.68 7.43 3.25
C VAL A 65 2.34 8.47 4.31
N ASN A 66 3.30 9.30 4.70
CA ASN A 66 3.12 10.33 5.72
C ASN A 66 2.40 11.58 5.17
N ARG A 67 1.11 11.43 4.86
CA ARG A 67 0.21 12.52 4.46
C ARG A 67 -1.24 12.17 4.85
N PRO A 68 -2.17 13.15 4.87
CA PRO A 68 -3.59 12.86 5.02
C PRO A 68 -4.08 11.85 3.97
N TYR A 69 -4.83 10.84 4.41
CA TYR A 69 -5.29 9.72 3.57
C TYR A 69 -4.17 8.99 2.80
N GLY A 70 -2.95 9.00 3.36
CA GLY A 70 -1.78 8.34 2.78
C GLY A 70 -2.01 6.84 2.58
N GLY A 71 -1.64 6.33 1.40
CA GLY A 71 -1.83 4.93 1.03
C GLY A 71 -3.25 4.54 0.60
N VAL A 72 -4.23 5.43 0.76
CA VAL A 72 -5.62 5.21 0.32
C VAL A 72 -5.94 6.08 -0.89
N LEU A 73 -5.62 7.38 -0.81
CA LEU A 73 -5.89 8.34 -1.87
C LEU A 73 -4.60 8.82 -2.53
N SER A 74 -4.69 9.14 -3.82
CA SER A 74 -3.62 9.82 -4.56
C SER A 74 -3.41 11.25 -4.04
N GLY A 75 -2.22 11.82 -4.25
CA GLY A 75 -1.93 13.20 -3.83
C GLY A 75 -2.87 14.21 -4.46
N GLY A 76 -3.24 14.02 -5.75
CA GLY A 76 -4.21 14.86 -6.45
C GLY A 76 -5.59 14.83 -5.81
N ALA A 77 -6.11 13.63 -5.49
CA ALA A 77 -7.41 13.48 -4.85
C ALA A 77 -7.45 14.11 -3.44
N VAL A 78 -6.35 14.02 -2.68
CA VAL A 78 -6.24 14.69 -1.38
C VAL A 78 -6.26 16.20 -1.53
N ARG A 79 -5.51 16.74 -2.51
CA ARG A 79 -5.49 18.18 -2.81
C ARG A 79 -6.87 18.70 -3.18
N GLU A 80 -7.56 18.00 -4.09
CA GLU A 80 -8.92 18.36 -4.48
C GLU A 80 -9.90 18.30 -3.30
N ARG A 81 -9.81 17.28 -2.46
CA ARG A 81 -10.66 17.16 -1.26
C ARG A 81 -10.45 18.33 -0.30
N ILE A 82 -9.20 18.74 -0.07
CA ILE A 82 -8.86 19.88 0.78
C ILE A 82 -9.42 21.17 0.20
N ILE A 83 -9.15 21.44 -1.08
CA ILE A 83 -9.59 22.67 -1.75
C ILE A 83 -11.12 22.74 -1.80
N ARG A 84 -11.80 21.66 -2.18
CA ARG A 84 -13.27 21.62 -2.23
C ARG A 84 -13.88 21.85 -0.85
N ALA A 85 -13.36 21.20 0.20
CA ALA A 85 -13.86 21.40 1.56
C ALA A 85 -13.68 22.86 2.01
N PHE A 86 -12.51 23.45 1.77
CA PHE A 86 -12.23 24.84 2.08
C PHE A 86 -13.22 25.78 1.38
N LEU A 87 -13.32 25.70 0.04
CA LEU A 87 -14.18 26.61 -0.74
C LEU A 87 -15.65 26.49 -0.35
N VAL A 88 -16.13 25.29 -0.03
CA VAL A 88 -17.51 25.08 0.41
C VAL A 88 -17.76 25.75 1.77
N GLU A 89 -16.84 25.63 2.72
CA GLU A 89 -16.94 26.31 4.01
C GLU A 89 -16.87 27.83 3.86
N GLU A 90 -15.95 28.36 3.05
CA GLU A 90 -15.85 29.78 2.77
C GLU A 90 -17.14 30.33 2.17
N GLN A 91 -17.71 29.64 1.18
CA GLN A 91 -18.99 30.02 0.60
C GLN A 91 -20.15 29.97 1.60
N LYS A 92 -20.15 29.02 2.55
CA LYS A 92 -21.16 28.97 3.62
C LYS A 92 -21.08 30.21 4.51
N ILE A 93 -19.87 30.65 4.86
CA ILE A 93 -19.64 31.84 5.68
C ILE A 93 -20.12 33.09 4.92
N VAL A 94 -19.69 33.27 3.67
CA VAL A 94 -20.10 34.41 2.83
C VAL A 94 -21.63 34.48 2.70
N LYS A 95 -22.29 33.35 2.45
CA LYS A 95 -23.76 33.28 2.37
C LYS A 95 -24.44 33.68 3.67
N LYS A 96 -23.88 33.32 4.83
CA LYS A 96 -24.42 33.73 6.14
C LYS A 96 -24.25 35.23 6.37
N VAL A 97 -23.07 35.78 6.09
CA VAL A 97 -22.77 37.21 6.28
C VAL A 97 -23.66 38.08 5.39
N VAL A 98 -23.80 37.74 4.10
CA VAL A 98 -24.66 38.49 3.18
C VAL A 98 -26.13 38.47 3.64
N LYS A 99 -26.62 37.35 4.18
CA LYS A 99 -27.97 37.27 4.75
C LYS A 99 -28.14 38.19 5.96
N ILE A 100 -27.16 38.22 6.86
CA ILE A 100 -27.19 39.09 8.06
C ILE A 100 -27.16 40.56 7.66
N GLN A 101 -26.30 40.94 6.72
CA GLN A 101 -26.19 42.32 6.22
C GLN A 101 -27.53 42.81 5.65
N LYS A 102 -28.14 42.03 4.76
CA LYS A 102 -29.44 42.34 4.16
C LYS A 102 -30.57 42.44 5.19
N ALA A 103 -30.54 41.58 6.23
CA ALA A 103 -31.53 41.65 7.31
C ALA A 103 -31.37 42.95 8.13
N LYS A 104 -30.13 43.34 8.46
CA LYS A 104 -29.84 44.59 9.17
C LYS A 104 -30.27 45.83 8.36
N GLU A 105 -29.98 45.86 7.06
CA GLU A 105 -30.38 46.96 6.18
C GLU A 105 -31.91 47.12 6.08
N LYS A 106 -32.65 46.00 5.96
CA LYS A 106 -34.12 46.02 5.95
C LYS A 106 -34.72 46.53 7.27
N LEU A 107 -34.11 46.18 8.40
CA LEU A 107 -34.54 46.68 9.72
C LEU A 107 -34.29 48.19 9.84
N ALA A 108 -33.12 48.66 9.40
CA ALA A 108 -32.79 50.09 9.40
C ALA A 108 -33.66 50.91 8.44
N ALA A 109 -34.08 50.33 7.32
CA ALA A 109 -35.02 50.98 6.38
C ALA A 109 -36.48 50.99 6.89
N LYS A 110 -36.83 50.13 7.87
CA LYS A 110 -38.18 50.09 8.46
C LYS A 110 -38.32 50.99 9.70
N SER A 111 -37.20 51.45 10.28
CA SER A 111 -37.20 52.38 11.42
C SER A 111 -36.93 53.84 11.04
N LYS A 112 -36.67 54.13 9.76
CA LYS A 112 -36.68 55.48 9.18
C LYS A 112 -38.01 55.72 8.50
#